data_AF-A0A0L6J0M3-F1
#
_entry.id   AF-A0A0L6J0M3-F1
#
_cell.length_a   1.000
_cell.length_b   1.000
_cell.length_c   1.000
_cell.angle_alpha   90.00
_cell.angle_beta   90.00
_cell.angle_gamma   90.00
#
_symmetry.space_group_name_H-M   'P 1'
#
loop_
_entity.id
_entity.type
_entity.pdbx_description
1 polymer ?
#
loop_
_entity_poly.entity_id
_entity_poly.type
_entity_poly.pdbx_seq_one_letter_code
_entity_poly.pdbx_strand_id
1 'polypeptide(L)'
;MTGSHAEPDKVAEVARLATAIADRILEQNAAGTTIPPEQFTMLVRAARMLLDNGAPWPASVDQVVMEVAKRIEQDEARPDHVPAASEGGDAVTHLTRFLGGVKRS
;
A
#
# COMPACT_ATOMS: atom_id res chain seq x y z
N MET A 1 -1.35 -39.56 -21.92
CA MET A 1 -1.88 -38.20 -22.19
C MET A 1 -2.67 -37.76 -20.96
N THR A 2 -2.05 -37.06 -20.00
CA THR A 2 -2.75 -36.48 -18.82
C THR A 2 -1.92 -35.31 -18.29
N GLY A 3 -2.04 -34.14 -18.93
CA GLY A 3 -1.29 -32.93 -18.55
C GLY A 3 -2.13 -31.67 -18.33
N SER A 4 -3.44 -31.68 -18.62
CA SER A 4 -4.25 -30.44 -18.58
C SER A 4 -5.04 -30.20 -17.29
N HIS A 5 -5.25 -31.20 -16.43
CA HIS A 5 -6.05 -31.02 -15.21
C HIS A 5 -5.23 -30.59 -13.98
N ALA A 6 -3.90 -30.78 -14.00
CA ALA A 6 -3.05 -30.46 -12.85
C ALA A 6 -2.75 -28.95 -12.69
N GLU A 7 -2.91 -28.16 -13.75
CA GLU A 7 -2.67 -26.71 -13.73
C GLU A 7 -3.83 -25.94 -13.05
N PRO A 8 -5.13 -26.19 -13.39
CA PRO A 8 -6.26 -25.59 -12.68
C PRO A 8 -6.27 -25.89 -11.18
N ASP A 9 -5.93 -27.13 -10.80
CA ASP A 9 -5.93 -27.55 -9.39
C ASP A 9 -4.88 -26.81 -8.55
N LYS A 10 -3.70 -26.54 -9.14
CA LYS A 10 -2.64 -25.76 -8.48
C LYS A 10 -3.05 -24.30 -8.31
N VAL A 11 -3.68 -23.69 -9.31
CA VAL A 11 -4.15 -22.31 -9.22
C VAL A 11 -5.23 -22.18 -8.15
N ALA A 12 -6.14 -23.15 -8.06
CA ALA A 12 -7.14 -23.20 -6.98
C ALA A 12 -6.50 -23.35 -5.59
N GLU A 13 -5.40 -24.10 -5.47
CA GLU A 13 -4.64 -24.19 -4.22
C GLU A 13 -3.95 -22.87 -3.85
N VAL A 14 -3.35 -22.19 -4.83
CA VAL A 14 -2.78 -20.85 -4.61
C VAL A 14 -3.87 -19.88 -4.15
N ALA A 15 -5.08 -19.97 -4.70
CA ALA A 15 -6.21 -19.14 -4.26
C ALA A 15 -6.58 -19.43 -2.80
N ARG A 16 -6.66 -20.71 -2.40
CA ARG A 16 -6.91 -21.10 -1.00
C ARG A 16 -5.81 -20.57 -0.06
N LEU A 17 -4.55 -20.68 -0.46
CA LEU A 17 -3.42 -20.17 0.33
C LEU A 17 -3.47 -18.64 0.45
N ALA A 18 -3.74 -17.94 -0.65
CA ALA A 18 -3.88 -16.48 -0.66
C ALA A 18 -5.01 -16.03 0.28
N THR A 19 -6.16 -16.72 0.26
CA THR A 19 -7.28 -16.47 1.18
C THR A 19 -6.84 -16.63 2.64
N ALA A 20 -6.20 -17.76 2.99
CA ALA A 20 -5.79 -18.02 4.37
C ALA A 20 -4.77 -16.99 4.90
N ILE A 21 -3.84 -16.54 4.06
CA ILE A 21 -2.87 -15.50 4.41
C ILE A 21 -3.58 -14.15 4.56
N ALA A 22 -4.49 -13.80 3.65
CA ALA A 22 -5.24 -12.55 3.69
C ALA A 22 -6.14 -12.47 4.92
N ASP A 23 -6.87 -13.54 5.24
CA ASP A 23 -7.73 -13.62 6.43
C ASP A 23 -6.91 -13.39 7.71
N ARG A 24 -5.74 -14.04 7.80
CA ARG A 24 -4.83 -13.84 8.94
C ARG A 24 -4.35 -12.39 9.06
N ILE A 25 -4.03 -11.74 7.94
CA ILE A 25 -3.62 -10.33 7.92
C ILE A 25 -4.76 -9.41 8.36
N LEU A 26 -5.99 -9.67 7.91
CA LEU A 26 -7.17 -8.90 8.30
C LEU A 26 -7.49 -9.07 9.79
N GLU A 27 -7.41 -10.29 10.33
CA GLU A 27 -7.55 -10.56 11.75
C GLU A 27 -6.49 -9.80 12.57
N GLN A 28 -5.23 -9.83 12.13
CA GLN A 28 -4.15 -9.11 12.80
C GLN A 28 -4.34 -7.60 12.77
N ASN A 29 -4.79 -7.05 11.63
CA ASN A 29 -5.13 -5.65 11.48
C ASN A 29 -6.27 -5.25 12.44
N ALA A 30 -7.35 -6.03 12.48
CA ALA A 30 -8.48 -5.79 13.38
C ALA A 30 -8.08 -5.86 14.85
N ALA A 31 -7.14 -6.74 15.20
CA ALA A 31 -6.57 -6.85 16.55
C ALA A 31 -5.54 -5.74 16.87
N GLY A 32 -5.21 -4.84 15.93
CA GLY A 32 -4.19 -3.81 16.11
C GLY A 32 -2.77 -4.37 16.24
N THR A 33 -2.54 -5.61 15.79
CA THR A 33 -1.25 -6.28 15.87
C THR A 33 -0.42 -6.03 14.61
N THR A 34 0.90 -5.99 14.77
CA THR A 34 1.81 -5.82 13.63
C THR A 34 1.72 -7.02 12.69
N ILE A 35 1.51 -6.74 11.41
CA ILE A 35 1.56 -7.73 10.34
C ILE A 35 3.04 -8.04 10.03
N PRO A 36 3.48 -9.31 10.13
CA PRO A 36 4.85 -9.67 9.78
C PRO A 36 5.14 -9.38 8.29
N PRO A 37 6.26 -8.71 7.95
CA PRO A 37 6.61 -8.38 6.57
C PRO A 37 6.66 -9.59 5.63
N GLU A 38 7.07 -10.75 6.16
CA GLU A 38 7.15 -12.00 5.42
C GLU A 38 5.75 -12.50 5.02
N GLN A 39 4.75 -12.35 5.88
CA GLN A 39 3.36 -12.74 5.58
C GLN A 39 2.77 -11.87 4.48
N PHE A 40 3.01 -10.56 4.55
CA PHE A 40 2.60 -9.64 3.49
C PHE A 40 3.30 -9.98 2.16
N THR A 41 4.61 -10.27 2.20
CA THR A 41 5.36 -10.68 1.01
C THR A 41 4.83 -11.99 0.40
N MET A 42 4.45 -12.96 1.24
CA MET A 42 3.82 -14.20 0.77
C MET A 42 2.47 -13.94 0.10
N LEU A 43 1.65 -13.06 0.67
CA LEU A 43 0.38 -12.66 0.06
C LEU A 43 0.59 -12.03 -1.33
N VAL A 44 1.54 -11.09 -1.45
CA VAL A 44 1.86 -10.43 -2.72
C VAL A 44 2.29 -11.45 -3.78
N ARG A 45 3.13 -12.43 -3.40
CA ARG A 45 3.54 -13.51 -4.32
C ARG A 45 2.36 -14.37 -4.75
N ALA A 46 1.48 -14.76 -3.84
CA ALA A 46 0.31 -15.57 -4.16
C ALA A 46 -0.67 -14.80 -5.08
N ALA A 47 -0.95 -13.53 -4.77
CA ALA A 47 -1.80 -12.67 -5.59
C ALA A 47 -1.23 -12.46 -7.00
N ARG A 48 0.10 -12.33 -7.11
CA ARG A 48 0.79 -12.25 -8.41
C ARG A 48 0.65 -13.55 -9.20
N MET A 49 0.82 -14.70 -8.56
CA MET A 49 0.62 -16.01 -9.22
C MET A 49 -0.82 -16.17 -9.74
N LEU A 50 -1.83 -15.71 -9.00
CA LEU A 50 -3.22 -15.71 -9.48
C LEU A 50 -3.40 -14.82 -10.70
N LEU A 51 -2.87 -13.60 -10.66
CA LEU A 51 -2.93 -12.65 -11.77
C LEU A 51 -2.25 -13.20 -13.03
N ASP A 52 -1.06 -13.77 -12.89
CA ASP A 52 -0.29 -14.32 -14.02
C ASP A 52 -1.01 -15.52 -14.68
N ASN A 53 -1.88 -16.22 -13.94
CA ASN A 53 -2.70 -17.32 -14.44
C ASN A 53 -4.13 -16.89 -14.84
N GLY A 54 -4.44 -15.58 -14.83
CA GLY A 54 -5.76 -15.05 -15.18
C GLY A 54 -6.86 -15.45 -14.18
N ALA A 55 -6.48 -15.88 -12.98
CA ALA A 55 -7.43 -16.25 -11.93
C ALA A 55 -7.90 -15.00 -11.16
N PRO A 56 -9.20 -14.91 -10.84
CA PRO A 56 -9.71 -13.79 -10.04
C PRO A 56 -9.10 -13.83 -8.63
N TRP A 57 -8.92 -12.65 -8.03
CA TRP A 57 -8.53 -12.57 -6.64
C TRP A 57 -9.67 -13.00 -5.72
N PRO A 58 -9.38 -13.74 -4.63
CA PRO A 58 -10.34 -13.96 -3.57
C PRO A 58 -10.69 -12.65 -2.87
N ALA A 59 -11.93 -12.55 -2.37
CA ALA A 59 -12.43 -11.35 -1.70
C ALA A 59 -11.55 -10.87 -0.53
N SER A 60 -10.95 -11.79 0.23
CA SER A 60 -10.03 -11.44 1.32
C SER A 60 -8.77 -10.72 0.82
N VAL A 61 -8.26 -11.12 -0.36
CA VAL A 61 -7.10 -10.48 -0.99
C VAL A 61 -7.47 -9.06 -1.44
N ASP A 62 -8.62 -8.89 -2.08
CA ASP A 62 -9.14 -7.57 -2.47
C ASP A 62 -9.28 -6.64 -1.26
N GLN A 63 -9.80 -7.15 -0.14
CA GLN A 63 -9.96 -6.38 1.09
C GLN A 63 -8.61 -5.91 1.66
N VAL A 64 -7.60 -6.78 1.68
CA VAL A 64 -6.25 -6.38 2.15
C VAL A 64 -5.69 -5.26 1.27
N VAL A 65 -5.86 -5.34 -0.05
CA VAL A 65 -5.39 -4.29 -0.98
C VAL A 65 -6.11 -2.96 -0.75
N MET A 66 -7.43 -2.99 -0.55
CA MET A 66 -8.19 -1.78 -0.20
C MET A 66 -7.73 -1.15 1.12
N GLU A 67 -7.48 -1.96 2.16
CA GLU A 67 -6.99 -1.45 3.45
C GLU A 67 -5.59 -0.85 3.34
N VAL A 68 -4.71 -1.40 2.48
CA VAL A 68 -3.40 -0.82 2.20
C VAL A 68 -3.54 0.51 1.46
N ALA A 69 -4.38 0.58 0.42
CA ALA A 69 -4.62 1.81 -0.33
C ALA A 69 -5.13 2.93 0.58
N LYS A 70 -6.11 2.62 1.44
CA LYS A 70 -6.65 3.56 2.43
C LYS A 70 -5.58 4.09 3.39
N ARG A 71 -4.64 3.26 3.83
CA ARG A 71 -3.54 3.69 4.71
C ARG A 71 -2.58 4.64 4.01
N ILE A 72 -2.28 4.40 2.74
CA ILE A 72 -1.44 5.28 1.93
C ILE A 72 -2.12 6.64 1.78
N GLU A 73 -3.40 6.67 1.42
CA GLU A 73 -4.19 7.91 1.33
C GLU A 73 -4.23 8.68 2.66
N GLN A 74 -4.35 7.97 3.79
CA GLN A 74 -4.34 8.59 5.12
C GLN A 74 -2.98 9.18 5.50
N ASP A 75 -1.88 8.55 5.11
CA ASP A 75 -0.52 9.04 5.39
C ASP A 75 -0.20 10.27 4.51
N GLU A 76 -0.65 10.28 3.26
CA GLU A 76 -0.56 11.44 2.37
C GLU A 76 -1.44 12.61 2.84
N ALA A 77 -2.60 12.32 3.45
CA ALA A 77 -3.53 13.32 3.97
C ALA A 77 -3.15 13.88 5.35
N ARG A 78 -2.12 13.35 6.01
CA ARG A 78 -1.61 13.89 7.27
C ARG A 78 -0.81 15.16 6.96
N PRO A 79 -1.34 16.37 7.23
CA PRO A 79 -0.54 17.57 7.09
C PRO A 79 0.68 17.44 8.00
N ASP A 80 1.86 17.70 7.46
CA ASP A 80 3.07 17.85 8.26
C ASP A 80 2.72 18.69 9.48
N HIS A 81 2.98 18.13 10.67
CA HIS A 81 2.99 18.88 11.91
C HIS A 81 4.05 19.98 11.75
N VAL A 82 3.64 21.14 11.26
CA VAL A 82 4.34 22.38 11.55
C VAL A 82 4.08 22.62 13.03
N PRO A 83 5.09 22.61 13.92
CA PRO A 83 4.87 23.14 15.24
C PRO A 83 4.69 24.63 15.05
N ALA A 84 3.43 25.08 14.94
CA ALA A 84 3.08 26.47 15.11
C ALA A 84 3.20 26.78 16.60
N ALA A 85 4.46 26.91 17.04
CA ALA A 85 4.77 27.85 18.09
C ALA A 85 4.24 29.21 17.63
N SER A 86 3.48 29.84 18.51
CA SER A 86 3.03 31.21 18.37
C SER A 86 4.16 32.16 17.95
N GLU A 87 3.71 33.23 17.30
CA GLU A 87 4.38 34.52 17.09
C GLU A 87 5.18 34.74 15.79
N GLY A 88 4.78 35.82 15.11
CA GLY A 88 5.71 36.66 14.35
C GLY A 88 5.61 36.53 12.84
N GLY A 89 4.73 37.33 12.22
CA GLY A 89 4.75 37.50 10.77
C GLY A 89 6.05 38.13 10.29
N ASP A 90 6.87 37.40 9.53
CA ASP A 90 7.90 37.98 8.65
C ASP A 90 8.46 36.97 7.62
N ALA A 91 7.64 36.09 7.05
CA ALA A 91 8.13 35.18 6.00
C ALA A 91 7.99 35.75 4.57
N VAL A 92 7.09 36.73 4.37
CA VAL A 92 6.76 37.25 3.03
C VAL A 92 7.73 38.35 2.57
N THR A 93 8.47 38.98 3.49
CA THR A 93 9.40 40.07 3.16
C THR A 93 10.74 39.56 2.57
N HIS A 94 11.10 38.30 2.84
CA HIS A 94 12.40 37.75 2.43
C HIS A 94 12.41 37.18 1.00
N LEU A 95 11.27 36.77 0.44
CA LEU A 95 11.22 36.23 -0.93
C LEU A 95 11.27 37.31 -2.02
N THR A 96 10.85 38.54 -1.70
CA THR A 96 10.77 39.65 -2.68
C THR A 96 12.14 40.33 -2.92
N ARG A 97 13.13 40.12 -2.04
CA ARG A 97 14.48 40.69 -2.21
C ARG A 97 15.39 39.84 -3.13
N PHE A 98 15.06 38.57 -3.34
CA PHE A 98 15.94 37.64 -4.07
C PHE A 98 15.79 37.74 -5.61
N LEU A 99 14.68 38.28 -6.11
CA LEU A 99 14.37 38.28 -7.56
C LEU A 99 14.63 39.61 -8.29
N GLY A 100 15.09 40.67 -7.60
CA GLY A 100 15.26 42.00 -8.18
C GLY A 100 16.67 42.34 -8.70
N GLY A 101 17.65 41.43 -8.59
CA GLY A 101 19.06 41.81 -8.56
C GLY A 101 20.01 41.01 -9.43
N VAL A 102 19.65 40.57 -10.64
CA VAL A 102 20.66 40.18 -11.64
C VAL A 102 20.09 40.28 -13.06
N LYS A 103 20.47 41.34 -13.78
CA LYS A 103 20.84 41.37 -15.21
C LYS A 103 20.83 42.81 -15.77
N ARG A 104 21.99 43.46 -15.72
CA ARG A 104 22.43 44.48 -16.69
C ARG A 104 23.95 44.47 -16.80
N SER A 105 24.47 43.85 -17.85
CA SER A 105 25.65 44.24 -18.65
C SER A 105 25.68 43.35 -19.88
#